data_AF-M1ALJ2-F1
#
_entry.id   AF-M1ALJ2-F1
#
_cell.length_a   1.000
_cell.length_b   1.000
_cell.length_c   1.000
_cell.angle_alpha   90.00
_cell.angle_beta   90.00
_cell.angle_gamma   90.00
#
_symmetry.space_group_name_H-M   'P 1'
#
loop_
_entity.id
_entity.type
_entity.pdbx_description
1 polymer ?
#
loop_
_entity_poly.entity_id
_entity_poly.type
_entity_poly.pdbx_seq_one_letter_code
_entity_poly.pdbx_strand_id
1 'polypeptide(L)'
;MHRDLVYYTENFYAVDWNGRVLVYDVTGSSPIHTQIVAILPPHHMGDEFYILESIGSLFVVVRYGVKSRPPIREDSSRRISLTPIYPNDGTETYGTTNFGVFEVDLAAGELRETKQVGDRALFLGANASISVQASQFPGVKPNHIYYTDDFVESYLFYEEGGGRDMGVYNIANGSFEPHYNGVSLSRVCPPIWVTPTLY
;
A
#
# COMPACT_ATOMS: atom_id res chain seq x y z
N MET A 1 -15.71 -4.94 3.41
CA MET A 1 -14.71 -5.70 2.63
C MET A 1 -13.34 -5.23 3.10
N HIS A 2 -12.40 -6.15 3.32
CA HIS A 2 -11.05 -5.83 3.78
C HIS A 2 -10.17 -5.43 2.59
N ARG A 3 -9.21 -4.53 2.84
CA ARG A 3 -8.17 -4.14 1.89
C ARG A 3 -6.93 -5.00 2.04
N ASP A 4 -6.55 -5.27 3.28
CA ASP A 4 -5.40 -6.10 3.61
C ASP A 4 -5.62 -6.81 4.96
N LEU A 5 -4.87 -7.88 5.21
CA LEU A 5 -4.97 -8.71 6.40
C LEU A 5 -3.62 -9.33 6.77
N VAL A 6 -3.33 -9.36 8.08
CA VAL A 6 -2.12 -9.94 8.65
C VAL A 6 -2.45 -10.82 9.86
N TYR A 7 -1.68 -11.89 10.05
CA TYR A 7 -1.69 -12.67 11.28
C TYR A 7 -0.66 -12.12 12.26
N TYR A 8 -1.09 -11.76 13.46
CA TYR A 8 -0.24 -11.14 14.48
C TYR A 8 -0.75 -11.55 15.87
N THR A 9 0.16 -11.88 16.80
CA THR A 9 -0.18 -12.25 18.19
C THR A 9 -1.42 -13.15 18.32
N GLU A 10 -1.40 -14.29 17.64
CA GLU A 10 -2.46 -15.31 17.63
C GLU A 10 -3.80 -14.92 17.00
N ASN A 11 -3.93 -13.69 16.49
CA ASN A 11 -5.16 -13.17 15.91
C ASN A 11 -4.95 -12.70 14.47
N PHE A 12 -6.04 -12.62 13.70
CA PHE A 12 -6.01 -11.96 12.41
C PHE A 12 -6.44 -10.51 12.56
N TYR A 13 -5.66 -9.60 11.98
CA TYR A 13 -5.97 -8.19 11.92
C TYR A 13 -6.22 -7.81 10.46
N ALA A 14 -7.22 -6.97 10.23
CA ALA A 14 -7.54 -6.48 8.90
C ALA A 14 -7.73 -4.97 8.92
N VAL A 15 -7.40 -4.32 7.81
CA VAL A 15 -7.80 -2.95 7.55
C VAL A 15 -8.89 -2.94 6.49
N ASP A 16 -9.97 -2.21 6.73
CA ASP A 16 -11.07 -2.08 5.78
C ASP A 16 -10.97 -0.81 4.92
N TRP A 17 -11.80 -0.75 3.88
CA TRP A 17 -11.99 0.40 3.00
C TRP A 17 -12.38 1.73 3.67
N ASN A 18 -12.77 1.73 4.95
CA ASN A 18 -13.04 2.93 5.74
C ASN A 18 -11.87 3.29 6.67
N GLY A 19 -10.71 2.65 6.51
CA GLY A 19 -9.55 2.84 7.37
C GLY A 19 -9.72 2.31 8.79
N ARG A 20 -10.67 1.38 9.03
CA ARG A 20 -10.86 0.75 10.35
C ARG A 20 -9.95 -0.46 10.45
N VAL A 21 -9.26 -0.58 11.59
CA VAL A 21 -8.48 -1.76 11.94
C VAL A 21 -9.37 -2.67 12.78
N LEU A 22 -9.56 -3.91 12.32
CA LEU A 22 -10.38 -4.91 12.96
C LEU A 22 -9.52 -6.09 13.42
N VAL A 23 -9.87 -6.68 14.55
CA VAL A 23 -9.33 -7.96 15.01
C VAL A 23 -10.39 -9.05 14.88
N TYR A 24 -9.95 -10.23 14.45
CA TYR A 24 -10.73 -11.45 14.34
C TYR A 24 -10.15 -12.49 15.28
N ASP A 25 -10.90 -12.79 16.35
CA ASP A 25 -10.60 -13.94 17.20
C ASP A 25 -11.17 -15.19 16.53
N VAL A 26 -10.26 -15.99 15.98
CA VAL A 26 -10.56 -17.26 15.30
C VAL A 26 -10.34 -18.48 16.21
N THR A 27 -9.90 -18.27 17.45
CA THR A 27 -9.56 -19.32 18.41
C THR A 27 -10.75 -19.75 19.27
N GLY A 28 -11.79 -18.92 19.36
CA GLY A 28 -13.02 -19.19 20.09
C GLY A 28 -14.01 -20.12 19.37
N SER A 29 -14.85 -20.81 20.15
CA SER A 29 -16.04 -21.50 19.63
C SER A 29 -17.06 -20.49 19.09
N SER A 30 -17.43 -20.66 17.82
CA SER A 30 -18.39 -19.86 17.04
C SER A 30 -19.48 -19.12 17.84
N PRO A 31 -19.78 -17.84 17.50
CA PRO A 31 -19.36 -17.10 16.31
C PRO A 31 -18.00 -16.38 16.43
N ILE A 32 -17.34 -16.12 15.29
CA ILE A 32 -16.13 -15.30 15.20
C ILE A 32 -16.44 -13.93 15.80
N HIS A 33 -15.67 -13.54 16.82
CA HIS A 33 -15.80 -12.21 17.41
C HIS A 33 -14.98 -11.21 16.58
N THR A 34 -15.60 -10.09 16.21
CA THR A 34 -14.95 -9.02 15.46
C THR A 34 -15.07 -7.72 16.23
N GLN A 35 -13.94 -7.06 16.45
CA GLN A 35 -13.85 -5.79 17.16
C GLN A 35 -13.02 -4.79 16.36
N ILE A 36 -13.47 -3.53 16.32
CA ILE A 36 -12.65 -2.42 15.83
C ILE A 36 -11.66 -2.05 16.94
N VAL A 37 -10.37 -2.11 16.62
CA VAL A 37 -9.28 -1.81 17.57
C VAL A 37 -8.66 -0.45 17.32
N ALA A 38 -8.77 0.11 16.12
CA ALA A 38 -8.32 1.47 15.82
C ALA A 38 -9.01 2.01 14.56
N ILE A 39 -8.98 3.33 14.36
CA ILE A 39 -9.53 3.99 13.17
C ILE A 39 -8.51 5.03 12.68
N LEU A 40 -8.14 4.95 11.40
CA LEU A 40 -7.25 5.92 10.78
C LEU A 40 -7.84 7.34 10.82
N PRO A 41 -6.98 8.38 10.84
CA PRO A 41 -7.41 9.75 10.61
C PRO A 41 -8.18 9.92 9.29
N PRO A 42 -8.87 11.06 9.09
CA PRO A 42 -9.54 11.37 7.84
C PRO A 42 -8.62 11.18 6.63
N HIS A 43 -9.13 10.49 5.62
CA HIS A 43 -8.43 10.12 4.40
C HIS A 43 -9.36 10.30 3.20
N HIS A 44 -8.83 10.24 1.98
CA HIS A 44 -9.62 10.41 0.77
C HIS A 44 -10.19 9.08 0.30
N MET A 45 -11.35 9.15 -0.37
CA MET A 45 -11.83 8.00 -1.13
C MET A 45 -10.81 7.63 -2.21
N GLY A 46 -10.34 6.39 -2.19
CA GLY A 46 -9.33 5.87 -3.13
C GLY A 46 -7.93 5.70 -2.54
N ASP A 47 -7.68 6.14 -1.30
CA ASP A 47 -6.43 5.81 -0.61
C ASP A 47 -6.34 4.28 -0.37
N GLU A 48 -5.15 3.72 -0.56
CA GLU A 48 -4.91 2.28 -0.36
C GLU A 48 -4.33 2.04 1.04
N PHE A 49 -4.73 0.92 1.64
CA PHE A 49 -4.36 0.55 3.01
C PHE A 49 -3.68 -0.80 3.05
N TYR A 50 -2.56 -0.84 3.76
CA TYR A 50 -1.80 -2.05 4.01
C TYR A 50 -1.70 -2.26 5.52
N ILE A 51 -1.70 -3.51 5.95
CA ILE A 51 -1.49 -3.88 7.35
C ILE A 51 -0.42 -4.96 7.45
N LEU A 52 0.56 -4.75 8.33
CA LEU A 52 1.71 -5.65 8.44
C LEU A 52 2.30 -5.65 9.85
N GLU A 53 2.92 -6.78 10.21
CA GLU A 53 3.74 -6.91 11.41
C GLU A 53 5.16 -6.41 11.12
N SER A 54 5.76 -5.73 12.10
CA SER A 54 7.17 -5.38 12.06
C SER A 54 7.75 -5.21 13.47
N ILE A 55 8.76 -6.02 13.82
CA ILE A 55 9.47 -5.98 15.11
C ILE A 55 8.51 -6.11 16.31
N GLY A 56 7.53 -7.02 16.20
CA GLY A 56 6.58 -7.25 17.29
C GLY A 56 5.63 -6.06 17.53
N SER A 57 5.44 -5.21 16.53
CA SER A 57 4.42 -4.16 16.48
C SER A 57 3.58 -4.33 15.21
N LEU A 58 2.33 -3.87 15.28
CA LEU A 58 1.41 -3.85 14.15
C LEU A 58 1.43 -2.46 13.50
N PHE A 59 1.57 -2.41 12.18
CA PHE A 59 1.58 -1.17 11.41
C PHE A 59 0.45 -1.15 10.38
N VAL A 60 -0.09 0.05 10.16
CA VAL A 60 -0.95 0.36 9.01
C VAL A 60 -0.24 1.38 8.15
N VAL A 61 -0.13 1.11 6.85
CA VAL A 61 0.42 2.05 5.88
C VAL A 61 -0.71 2.54 4.98
N VAL A 62 -0.78 3.85 4.80
CA VAL A 62 -1.70 4.52 3.89
C VAL A 62 -0.91 5.02 2.69
N ARG A 63 -1.36 4.66 1.49
CA ARG A 63 -0.81 5.14 0.21
C ARG A 63 -1.77 6.15 -0.39
N TYR A 64 -1.29 7.39 -0.51
CA TYR A 64 -2.11 8.53 -0.92
C TYR A 64 -1.98 8.83 -2.41
N GLY A 65 -3.02 9.43 -2.98
CA GLY A 65 -2.98 10.07 -4.29
C GLY A 65 -3.27 9.15 -5.48
N VAL A 66 -3.54 7.88 -5.23
CA VAL A 66 -3.85 6.90 -6.26
C VAL A 66 -5.26 7.16 -6.82
N LYS A 67 -5.36 8.01 -7.84
CA LYS A 67 -6.63 8.37 -8.47
C LYS A 67 -6.65 8.00 -9.95
N SER A 68 -7.79 7.50 -10.40
CA SER A 68 -8.06 7.35 -11.83
C SER A 68 -8.36 8.72 -12.44
N ARG A 69 -7.76 9.03 -13.58
CA ARG A 69 -8.19 10.17 -14.39
C ARG A 69 -9.52 9.84 -15.08
N PRO A 70 -10.58 10.66 -14.96
CA PRO A 70 -11.79 10.47 -15.75
C PRO A 70 -11.49 10.63 -17.24
N PRO A 71 -12.14 9.85 -18.13
CA PRO A 71 -11.94 9.95 -19.57
C PRO A 71 -12.28 11.36 -20.07
N ILE A 72 -11.44 11.93 -20.94
CA ILE A 72 -11.67 13.25 -21.56
C ILE A 72 -12.89 13.22 -22.50
N ARG A 73 -13.37 12.03 -22.89
CA ARG A 73 -14.51 11.85 -23.80
C ARG A 73 -15.47 10.81 -23.26
N GLU A 74 -16.78 11.10 -23.34
CA GLU A 74 -17.91 10.22 -22.97
C GLU A 74 -18.06 8.97 -23.86
N ASP A 75 -17.07 8.63 -24.71
CA ASP A 75 -17.09 7.35 -25.43
C ASP A 75 -16.61 6.25 -24.48
N SER A 76 -17.54 5.80 -23.64
CA SER A 76 -17.43 4.78 -22.60
C SER A 76 -17.05 3.37 -23.10
N SER A 77 -16.67 3.24 -24.38
CA SER A 77 -16.31 1.97 -25.01
C SER A 77 -14.81 1.77 -25.25
N ARG A 78 -13.96 2.79 -25.01
CA ARG A 78 -12.51 2.70 -25.26
C ARG A 78 -11.69 3.02 -24.01
N ARG A 79 -10.63 2.23 -23.81
CA ARG A 79 -9.58 2.48 -22.82
C ARG A 79 -9.00 3.89 -23.02
N ILE A 80 -8.55 4.49 -21.93
CA ILE A 80 -8.05 5.87 -21.90
C ILE A 80 -6.54 5.83 -22.18
N SER A 81 -6.04 6.61 -23.14
CA SER A 81 -4.59 6.85 -23.26
C SER A 81 -4.13 7.83 -22.17
N LEU A 82 -3.04 7.53 -21.48
CA LEU A 82 -2.34 8.48 -20.62
C LEU A 82 -1.80 9.64 -21.47
N THR A 83 -2.29 10.86 -21.24
CA THR A 83 -1.62 12.04 -21.81
C THR A 83 -0.44 12.42 -20.93
N PRO A 84 0.73 12.78 -21.51
CA PRO A 84 1.89 13.25 -20.75
C PRO A 84 1.50 14.42 -19.85
N ILE A 85 1.85 14.32 -18.57
CA ILE A 85 1.56 15.35 -17.56
C ILE A 85 2.54 16.50 -17.78
N TYR A 86 2.02 17.71 -17.99
CA TYR A 86 2.82 18.92 -17.88
C TYR A 86 2.69 19.43 -16.43
N PRO A 87 3.79 19.69 -15.72
CA PRO A 87 3.79 19.91 -14.25
C PRO A 87 2.94 21.08 -13.71
N ASN A 88 2.20 21.81 -14.54
CA ASN A 88 1.45 23.02 -14.18
C ASN A 88 -0.04 23.01 -14.57
N ASP A 89 -0.60 21.92 -15.10
CA ASP A 89 -2.00 21.93 -15.55
C ASP A 89 -3.03 21.57 -14.46
N GLY A 90 -2.59 21.23 -13.25
CA GLY A 90 -3.47 20.89 -12.14
C GLY A 90 -4.34 19.64 -12.39
N THR A 91 -4.00 18.81 -13.38
CA THR A 91 -4.75 17.60 -13.70
C THR A 91 -4.36 16.46 -12.74
N GLU A 92 -5.36 15.76 -12.21
CA GLU A 92 -5.16 14.62 -11.29
C GLU A 92 -4.39 13.49 -12.02
N THR A 93 -3.26 13.10 -11.44
CA THR A 93 -2.29 12.16 -12.02
C THR A 93 -2.49 10.76 -11.47
N TYR A 94 -2.39 9.73 -12.32
CA TYR A 94 -2.23 8.36 -11.86
C TYR A 94 -0.85 8.20 -11.23
N GLY A 95 -0.80 8.05 -9.91
CA GLY A 95 0.44 7.84 -9.19
C GLY A 95 0.35 8.13 -7.69
N THR A 96 1.28 7.56 -6.94
CA THR A 96 1.39 7.78 -5.51
C THR A 96 2.00 9.15 -5.22
N THR A 97 1.37 9.91 -4.33
CA THR A 97 1.86 11.24 -3.94
C THR A 97 2.60 11.23 -2.61
N ASN A 98 2.23 10.33 -1.70
CA ASN A 98 2.83 10.22 -0.38
C ASN A 98 2.46 8.90 0.31
N PHE A 99 3.16 8.56 1.41
CA PHE A 99 2.76 7.51 2.34
C PHE A 99 2.67 8.02 3.78
N GLY A 100 1.67 7.53 4.50
CA GLY A 100 1.54 7.64 5.95
C GLY A 100 1.80 6.29 6.59
N VAL A 101 2.66 6.23 7.60
CA VAL A 101 2.97 5.00 8.34
C VAL A 101 2.50 5.18 9.76
N PHE A 102 1.63 4.29 10.22
CA PHE A 102 1.00 4.38 11.54
C PHE A 102 1.27 3.11 12.33
N GLU A 103 1.82 3.26 13.53
CA GLU A 103 1.89 2.17 14.51
C GLU A 103 0.54 2.05 15.23
N VAL A 104 0.04 0.83 15.40
CA VAL A 104 -1.22 0.54 16.09
C VAL A 104 -0.94 0.33 17.58
N ASP A 105 -1.43 1.23 18.43
CA ASP A 105 -1.47 1.03 19.87
C ASP A 105 -2.75 0.27 20.24
N LEU A 106 -2.63 -1.06 20.33
CA LEU A 106 -3.76 -1.94 20.65
C LEU A 106 -4.34 -1.71 22.05
N ALA A 107 -3.54 -1.17 22.99
CA ALA A 107 -3.99 -0.94 24.35
C ALA A 107 -4.78 0.37 24.47
N ALA A 108 -4.31 1.42 23.78
CA ALA A 108 -5.01 2.71 23.71
C ALA A 108 -6.17 2.69 22.71
N GLY A 109 -6.12 1.81 21.71
CA GLY A 109 -7.05 1.79 20.58
C GLY A 109 -6.80 2.92 19.58
N GLU A 110 -5.53 3.34 19.46
CA GLU A 110 -5.12 4.53 18.71
C GLU A 110 -4.07 4.19 17.64
N LEU A 111 -3.93 5.06 16.63
CA LEU A 111 -2.92 4.99 15.59
C LEU A 111 -1.97 6.17 15.72
N ARG A 112 -0.66 5.89 15.77
CA ARG A 112 0.38 6.91 15.91
C ARG A 112 1.21 6.98 14.64
N GLU A 113 1.14 8.11 13.95
CA GLU A 113 1.96 8.32 12.76
C GLU A 113 3.45 8.34 13.14
N THR A 114 4.27 7.64 12.36
CA THR A 114 5.72 7.62 12.49
C THR A 114 6.38 7.92 11.15
N LYS A 115 7.54 8.59 11.20
CA LYS A 115 8.43 8.77 10.05
C LYS A 115 9.65 7.84 10.11
N GLN A 116 9.62 6.87 11.02
CA GLN A 116 10.74 5.99 11.34
C GLN A 116 10.26 4.57 11.63
N VAL A 117 10.78 3.60 10.88
CA VAL A 117 10.65 2.16 11.13
C VAL A 117 12.00 1.49 11.43
N GLY A 118 13.04 2.30 11.66
CA GLY A 118 14.39 1.84 12.01
C GLY A 118 15.09 1.11 10.86
N ASP A 119 15.75 -0.01 11.18
CA ASP A 119 16.44 -0.90 10.21
C ASP A 119 15.47 -1.76 9.40
N ARG A 120 14.23 -1.30 9.19
CA ARG A 120 13.21 -2.03 8.45
C ARG A 120 12.98 -1.39 7.09
N ALA A 121 12.68 -2.23 6.11
CA ALA A 121 12.13 -1.81 4.83
C ALA A 121 10.79 -2.51 4.63
N LEU A 122 9.79 -1.76 4.18
CA LEU A 122 8.45 -2.28 3.94
C LEU A 122 8.29 -2.56 2.46
N PHE A 123 7.75 -3.71 2.08
CA PHE A 123 7.45 -4.07 0.70
C PHE A 123 5.94 -4.22 0.56
N LEU A 124 5.34 -3.36 -0.27
CA LEU A 124 3.90 -3.22 -0.41
C LEU A 124 3.49 -3.48 -1.86
N GLY A 125 2.44 -4.26 -2.07
CA GLY A 125 1.91 -4.54 -3.39
C GLY A 125 0.70 -5.45 -3.33
N ALA A 126 0.16 -5.79 -4.51
CA ALA A 126 -1.12 -6.48 -4.65
C ALA A 126 -1.20 -7.84 -3.93
N ASN A 127 -0.05 -8.50 -3.72
CA ASN A 127 0.00 -9.85 -3.17
C ASN A 127 0.50 -9.92 -1.73
N ALA A 128 1.18 -8.88 -1.24
CA ALA A 128 1.87 -8.94 0.03
C ALA A 128 2.22 -7.55 0.58
N SER A 129 2.06 -7.44 1.89
CA SER A 129 2.56 -6.34 2.72
C SER A 129 3.53 -6.93 3.76
N ILE A 130 4.83 -6.76 3.56
CA ILE A 130 5.85 -7.40 4.40
C ILE A 130 6.89 -6.41 4.90
N SER A 131 7.46 -6.71 6.06
CA SER A 131 8.57 -5.97 6.67
C SER A 131 9.80 -6.85 6.73
N VAL A 132 10.93 -6.35 6.23
CA VAL A 132 12.22 -7.05 6.27
C VAL A 132 13.28 -6.23 6.99
N GLN A 133 14.27 -6.90 7.56
CA GLN A 133 15.44 -6.23 8.13
C GLN A 133 16.37 -5.80 7.01
N ALA A 134 16.48 -4.48 6.77
CA ALA A 134 17.21 -3.93 5.64
C ALA A 134 18.71 -4.31 5.67
N SER A 135 19.34 -4.28 6.84
CA SER A 135 20.75 -4.66 7.01
C SER A 135 21.09 -6.11 6.61
N GLN A 136 20.09 -7.00 6.48
CA GLN A 136 20.31 -8.38 6.02
C GLN A 136 20.40 -8.51 4.49
N PHE A 137 20.01 -7.48 3.73
CA PHE A 137 19.89 -7.54 2.28
C PHE A 137 20.67 -6.40 1.60
N PRO A 138 21.75 -6.71 0.87
CA PRO A 138 22.49 -5.70 0.11
C PRO A 138 21.59 -4.94 -0.87
N GLY A 139 21.63 -3.61 -0.81
CA GLY A 139 20.84 -2.72 -1.68
C GLY A 139 19.44 -2.36 -1.14
N VAL A 140 18.99 -2.99 -0.05
CA VAL A 140 17.77 -2.58 0.65
C VAL A 140 18.11 -1.45 1.61
N LYS A 141 17.40 -0.32 1.47
CA LYS A 141 17.60 0.86 2.31
C LYS A 141 16.71 0.77 3.56
N PRO A 142 17.26 1.00 4.77
CA PRO A 142 16.45 1.05 5.98
C PRO A 142 15.54 2.28 5.97
N ASN A 143 14.39 2.22 6.63
CA ASN A 143 13.40 3.29 6.69
C ASN A 143 12.82 3.70 5.33
N HIS A 144 12.64 2.72 4.43
CA HIS A 144 12.04 2.93 3.11
C HIS A 144 10.86 1.98 2.86
N ILE A 145 9.97 2.40 1.98
CA ILE A 145 8.88 1.61 1.42
C ILE A 145 9.23 1.29 -0.04
N TYR A 146 9.22 0.03 -0.40
CA TYR A 146 9.29 -0.46 -1.77
C TYR A 146 7.88 -0.84 -2.18
N TYR A 147 7.34 -0.18 -3.20
CA TYR A 147 5.96 -0.42 -3.61
C TYR A 147 5.88 -0.79 -5.09
N THR A 148 4.92 -1.66 -5.40
CA THR A 148 4.51 -1.97 -6.78
C THR A 148 3.14 -1.37 -7.08
N ASP A 149 2.74 -1.46 -8.34
CA ASP A 149 1.52 -0.84 -8.82
C ASP A 149 0.35 -1.80 -8.59
N ASP A 150 -0.43 -1.59 -7.54
CA ASP A 150 -1.47 -2.52 -7.10
C ASP A 150 -2.88 -1.97 -7.24
N PHE A 151 -3.03 -0.81 -7.88
CA PHE A 151 -4.32 -0.17 -8.06
C PHE A 151 -5.01 -0.64 -9.34
N VAL A 152 -5.65 -1.80 -9.21
CA VAL A 152 -6.32 -2.55 -10.28
C VAL A 152 -7.25 -1.68 -11.13
N GLU A 153 -8.05 -0.84 -10.48
CA GLU A 153 -9.03 0.00 -11.18
C GLU A 153 -8.33 0.88 -12.22
N SER A 154 -7.34 1.67 -11.82
CA SER A 154 -6.66 2.61 -12.73
C SER A 154 -6.03 1.91 -13.93
N TYR A 155 -5.21 0.88 -13.74
CA TYR A 155 -4.50 0.30 -14.89
C TYR A 155 -5.37 -0.56 -15.82
N LEU A 156 -6.55 -1.01 -15.38
CA LEU A 156 -7.53 -1.63 -16.28
C LEU A 156 -8.19 -0.62 -17.23
N PHE A 157 -8.31 0.64 -16.79
CA PHE A 157 -8.86 1.73 -17.60
C PHE A 157 -7.86 2.31 -18.60
N TYR A 158 -6.54 2.19 -18.37
CA TYR A 158 -5.52 2.75 -19.25
C TYR A 158 -5.08 1.82 -20.40
N GLU A 159 -4.90 2.38 -21.59
CA GLU A 159 -4.37 1.65 -22.76
C GLU A 159 -2.97 1.09 -22.51
N GLU A 160 -2.18 1.84 -21.76
CA GLU A 160 -0.78 1.55 -21.52
C GLU A 160 -0.55 0.57 -20.36
N GLY A 161 -1.62 0.10 -19.70
CA GLY A 161 -1.57 -0.91 -18.63
C GLY A 161 -1.02 -0.41 -17.30
N GLY A 162 -0.62 -1.34 -16.44
CA GLY A 162 -0.13 -1.06 -15.09
C GLY A 162 1.39 -1.14 -14.96
N GLY A 163 1.88 -0.91 -13.76
CA GLY A 163 3.30 -0.91 -13.43
C GLY A 163 3.99 0.42 -13.76
N ARG A 164 3.26 1.53 -13.65
CA ARG A 164 3.83 2.90 -13.68
C ARG A 164 3.93 3.50 -12.30
N ASP A 165 3.06 3.08 -11.39
CA ASP A 165 3.05 3.57 -10.02
C ASP A 165 3.84 2.64 -9.10
N MET A 166 5.16 2.65 -9.27
CA MET A 166 6.11 1.82 -8.52
C MET A 166 7.34 2.64 -8.15
N GLY A 167 7.91 2.35 -6.99
CA GLY A 167 9.11 3.05 -6.57
C GLY A 167 9.57 2.70 -5.17
N VAL A 168 10.60 3.42 -4.75
CA VAL A 168 11.12 3.43 -3.39
C VAL A 168 10.77 4.77 -2.78
N TYR A 169 10.13 4.75 -1.63
CA TYR A 169 9.74 5.94 -0.89
C TYR A 169 10.51 6.00 0.42
N ASN A 170 11.18 7.13 0.67
CA ASN A 170 11.90 7.37 1.93
C ASN A 170 10.93 7.91 2.97
N ILE A 171 10.74 7.16 4.06
CA ILE A 171 9.74 7.48 5.08
C ILE A 171 10.10 8.76 5.85
N ALA A 172 11.39 9.05 6.03
CA ALA A 172 11.85 10.20 6.82
C ALA A 172 11.62 11.55 6.11
N ASN A 173 11.91 11.63 4.81
CA ASN A 173 11.89 12.90 4.07
C ASN A 173 10.83 12.97 2.97
N GLY A 174 10.12 11.88 2.71
CA GLY A 174 9.05 11.81 1.72
C GLY A 174 9.49 11.81 0.26
N SER A 175 10.78 11.55 -0.01
CA SER A 175 11.30 11.50 -1.37
C SER A 175 11.01 10.16 -2.05
N PHE A 176 10.86 10.21 -3.38
CA PHE A 176 10.64 9.06 -4.24
C PHE A 176 11.88 8.78 -5.10
N GLU A 177 12.17 7.51 -5.31
CA GLU A 177 13.20 7.02 -6.23
C GLU A 177 12.65 5.87 -7.08
N PRO A 178 13.00 5.75 -8.37
CA PRO A 178 12.67 4.57 -9.15
C PRO A 178 13.53 3.37 -8.69
N HIS A 179 12.92 2.19 -8.50
CA HIS A 179 13.66 0.92 -8.37
C HIS A 179 13.72 0.12 -9.67
N TYR A 180 12.90 0.47 -10.66
CA TYR A 180 12.82 -0.19 -11.95
C TYR A 180 12.79 0.86 -13.06
N ASN A 181 13.83 0.87 -13.89
CA ASN A 181 13.95 1.81 -15.03
C ASN A 181 13.28 1.29 -16.31
N GLY A 182 12.75 0.07 -16.29
CA GLY A 182 12.04 -0.51 -17.42
C GLY A 182 10.58 -0.08 -17.47
N VAL A 183 9.89 -0.50 -18.53
CA VAL A 183 8.44 -0.34 -18.64
C VAL A 183 7.80 -1.69 -18.31
N SER A 184 6.95 -1.73 -17.28
CA SER A 184 6.02 -2.84 -17.13
C SER A 184 4.88 -2.65 -18.13
N LEU A 185 4.69 -3.63 -19.02
CA LEU A 185 3.63 -3.61 -20.03
C LEU A 185 2.47 -4.56 -19.67
N SER A 186 2.55 -5.21 -18.50
CA SER A 186 1.53 -6.15 -18.07
C SER A 186 0.25 -5.42 -17.70
N ARG A 187 -0.84 -5.79 -18.38
CA ARG A 187 -2.17 -5.20 -18.20
C ARG A 187 -3.03 -5.94 -17.17
N VAL A 188 -2.58 -7.10 -16.72
CA VAL A 188 -3.37 -8.02 -15.87
C VAL A 188 -2.62 -8.47 -14.63
N CYS A 189 -1.29 -8.46 -14.67
CA CYS A 189 -0.44 -8.87 -13.56
C CYS A 189 0.59 -7.76 -13.29
N PRO A 190 0.30 -6.80 -12.40
CA PRO A 190 1.34 -5.90 -11.95
C PRO A 190 2.47 -6.67 -11.27
N PRO A 191 3.67 -6.09 -11.14
CA PRO A 191 4.76 -6.72 -10.41
C PRO A 191 4.36 -7.10 -8.98
N ILE A 192 4.72 -8.32 -8.59
CA ILE A 192 4.47 -8.87 -7.26
C ILE A 192 5.79 -9.05 -6.51
N TRP A 193 5.72 -9.04 -5.18
CA TRP A 193 6.86 -9.37 -4.34
C TRP A 193 6.96 -10.88 -4.17
N VAL A 194 8.18 -11.41 -4.28
CA VAL A 194 8.48 -12.83 -4.04
C VAL A 194 9.46 -12.91 -2.88
N THR A 195 9.11 -13.68 -1.85
CA THR A 195 9.99 -14.03 -0.74
C THR A 195 10.58 -15.42 -1.01
N PRO A 196 11.81 -15.52 -1.54
CA PRO A 196 12.42 -16.82 -1.78
C PRO A 196 12.62 -17.54 -0.44
N THR A 197 12.23 -18.82 -0.37
CA THR A 197 12.65 -19.69 0.72
C THR A 197 14.10 -20.07 0.50
N LEU A 198 14.96 -19.72 1.46
CA LEU A 198 16.33 -20.21 1.49
C LEU A 198 16.28 -21.68 1.89
N TYR A 199 16.64 -22.57 0.96
CA TYR A 199 16.84 -24.00 1.19
C TYR A 199 18.27 -24.27 1.64
#